data_AF-A0A914S6Y3-F1
#
_entry.id   AF-A0A914S6Y3-F1
#
_cell.length_a   1.000
_cell.length_b   1.000
_cell.length_c   1.000
_cell.angle_alpha   90.00
_cell.angle_beta   90.00
_cell.angle_gamma   90.00
#
_symmetry.space_group_name_H-M   'P 1'
#
loop_
_entity.id
_entity.type
_entity.pdbx_description
1 polymer ?
#
loop_
_entity_poly.entity_id
_entity_poly.type
_entity_poly.pdbx_seq_one_letter_code
_entity_poly.pdbx_strand_id
1 'polypeptide(L)'
;MTRTVITWRQGPRSVRPGMKFRDIGNVIQKHAKAHGFSVVKTYCGHGINRLFHTAPNVPHYAKNKAAGLMKVGNTFTIEPMINAGSFNDEQWPDGWTAVTVGFLTFYCFYAVTYFPPLRPYFAALC
;
A
#
# COMPACT_ATOMS: atom_id res chain seq x y z
N MET A 1 -3.16 -9.37 -20.59
CA MET A 1 -3.34 -8.17 -19.74
C MET A 1 -4.24 -8.51 -18.56
N THR A 2 -3.70 -9.25 -17.59
CA THR A 2 -4.42 -9.67 -16.40
C THR A 2 -4.49 -8.47 -15.46
N ARG A 3 -5.69 -7.97 -15.23
CA ARG A 3 -5.98 -6.90 -14.27
C ARG A 3 -5.46 -7.31 -12.88
N THR A 4 -4.24 -6.94 -12.53
CA THR A 4 -3.81 -6.74 -11.13
C THR A 4 -4.42 -5.44 -10.60
N VAL A 5 -5.69 -5.21 -10.91
CA VAL A 5 -6.52 -4.41 -10.02
C VAL A 5 -6.75 -5.39 -8.89
N ILE A 6 -5.94 -5.31 -7.83
CA ILE A 6 -6.36 -5.79 -6.52
C ILE A 6 -7.67 -5.06 -6.29
N THR A 7 -8.78 -5.65 -6.71
CA THR A 7 -10.05 -4.96 -6.74
C THR A 7 -10.40 -4.69 -5.30
N TRP A 8 -10.19 -3.44 -4.90
CA TRP A 8 -10.71 -2.80 -3.70
C TRP A 8 -12.23 -2.98 -3.56
N ARG A 9 -12.92 -3.65 -4.50
CA ARG A 9 -14.24 -4.28 -4.29
C ARG A 9 -14.31 -5.13 -3.01
N GLN A 10 -13.21 -5.73 -2.56
CA GLN A 10 -13.13 -6.45 -1.26
C GLN A 10 -12.56 -5.59 -0.11
N GLY A 11 -11.89 -4.48 -0.44
CA GLY A 11 -11.19 -3.60 0.50
C GLY A 11 -11.95 -2.50 1.28
N PRO A 12 -13.28 -2.25 1.15
CA PRO A 12 -13.90 -1.13 1.86
C PRO A 12 -13.98 -1.32 3.38
N ARG A 13 -13.79 -2.55 3.90
CA ARG A 13 -13.93 -2.83 5.34
C ARG A 13 -12.71 -2.46 6.17
N SER A 14 -11.52 -2.52 5.57
CA SER A 14 -10.24 -2.35 6.28
C SER A 14 -9.73 -0.90 6.26
N VAL A 15 -10.27 -0.07 5.37
CA VAL A 15 -9.96 1.35 5.27
C VAL A 15 -11.19 2.15 5.70
N ARG A 16 -11.30 2.31 7.03
CA ARG A 16 -12.30 3.15 7.68
C ARG A 16 -11.77 3.71 9.00
N PRO A 17 -12.33 4.82 9.51
CA PRO A 17 -11.97 5.33 10.83
C PRO A 17 -12.06 4.25 11.92
N GLY A 18 -11.09 4.25 12.84
CA GLY A 18 -10.95 3.25 13.91
C GLY A 18 -10.16 2.00 13.54
N MET A 19 -9.83 1.77 12.26
CA MET A 19 -8.94 0.68 11.85
C MET A 19 -7.47 1.04 12.06
N LYS A 20 -6.62 0.06 12.32
CA LYS A 20 -5.17 0.27 12.46
C LYS A 20 -4.52 0.30 11.07
N PHE A 21 -3.54 1.19 10.88
CA PHE A 21 -2.78 1.24 9.62
C PHE A 21 -2.10 -0.09 9.29
N ARG A 22 -1.59 -0.80 10.31
CA ARG A 22 -0.96 -2.12 10.14
C ARG A 22 -1.85 -3.19 9.51
N ASP A 23 -3.17 -3.04 9.59
CA ASP A 23 -4.12 -4.05 9.09
C ASP A 23 -4.21 -4.03 7.56
N ILE A 24 -3.83 -2.91 6.90
CA ILE A 24 -3.75 -2.81 5.43
C ILE A 24 -2.81 -3.87 4.88
N GLY A 25 -1.59 -3.98 5.42
CA GLY A 25 -0.61 -4.96 4.95
C GLY A 25 -1.02 -6.41 5.14
N ASN A 26 -1.88 -6.71 6.13
CA ASN A 26 -2.43 -8.06 6.30
C ASN A 26 -3.35 -8.45 5.13
N VAL A 27 -4.19 -7.51 4.68
CA VAL A 27 -5.12 -7.73 3.56
C VAL A 27 -4.35 -7.90 2.25
N ILE A 28 -3.43 -6.97 1.97
CA ILE A 28 -2.63 -6.97 0.73
C ILE A 28 -1.81 -8.26 0.63
N GLN A 29 -1.03 -8.59 1.66
CA GLN A 29 -0.17 -9.77 1.61
C GLN A 29 -0.97 -11.08 1.54
N LYS A 30 -2.14 -11.16 2.19
CA LYS A 30 -3.01 -12.35 2.07
C LYS A 30 -3.45 -12.55 0.63
N HIS A 31 -3.85 -11.48 -0.07
CA HIS A 31 -4.27 -11.56 -1.45
C HIS A 31 -3.12 -11.88 -2.41
N ALA A 32 -1.97 -11.21 -2.26
CA ALA A 32 -0.77 -11.47 -3.06
C ALA A 32 -0.30 -12.92 -2.93
N LYS A 33 -0.19 -13.43 -1.69
CA LYS A 33 0.23 -14.81 -1.42
C LYS A 33 -0.72 -15.85 -2.01
N ALA A 34 -2.04 -15.58 -1.98
CA ALA A 34 -3.03 -16.49 -2.56
C ALA A 34 -2.86 -16.66 -4.09
N HIS A 35 -2.19 -15.72 -4.76
CA HIS A 35 -1.91 -15.74 -6.20
C HIS A 35 -0.43 -16.03 -6.52
N GLY A 36 0.37 -16.48 -5.53
CA GLY A 36 1.78 -16.81 -5.75
C GLY A 36 2.73 -15.61 -5.85
N PHE A 37 2.27 -14.42 -5.46
CA PHE A 37 3.09 -13.20 -5.46
C PHE A 37 3.64 -12.86 -4.07
N SER A 38 4.68 -12.03 -4.04
CA SER A 38 5.25 -11.45 -2.83
C SER A 38 5.03 -9.93 -2.77
N VAL A 39 5.22 -9.35 -1.58
CA VAL A 39 5.03 -7.92 -1.33
C VAL A 39 6.34 -7.33 -0.86
N VAL A 40 6.82 -6.29 -1.54
CA VAL A 40 8.04 -5.56 -1.17
C VAL A 40 7.90 -4.96 0.23
N LYS A 41 9.00 -4.92 0.98
CA LYS A 41 9.01 -4.46 2.38
C LYS A 41 9.74 -3.14 2.62
N THR A 42 10.57 -2.73 1.67
CA THR A 42 11.45 -1.55 1.76
C THR A 42 10.68 -0.25 1.61
N TYR A 43 9.61 -0.26 0.80
CA TYR A 43 8.76 0.89 0.55
C TYR A 43 7.37 0.73 1.17
N CYS A 44 6.76 1.86 1.51
CA CYS A 44 5.45 1.91 2.14
C CYS A 44 4.66 3.13 1.64
N GLY A 45 3.34 3.10 1.81
CA GLY A 45 2.54 4.31 1.65
C GLY A 45 2.83 5.29 2.79
N HIS A 46 2.38 6.52 2.61
CA HIS A 46 2.69 7.62 3.50
C HIS A 46 1.49 8.57 3.67
N GLY A 47 1.49 9.36 4.74
CA GLY A 47 0.63 10.54 4.81
C GLY A 47 1.01 11.54 3.72
N ILE A 48 0.02 12.21 3.15
CA ILE A 48 0.23 13.23 2.13
C ILE A 48 -0.70 14.42 2.41
N ASN A 49 -0.12 15.62 2.41
CA ASN A 49 -0.83 16.88 2.58
C ASN A 49 0.02 18.05 2.04
N ARG A 50 0.29 19.08 2.84
CA ARG A 50 1.27 20.12 2.50
C ARG A 50 2.69 19.57 2.42
N LEU A 51 2.95 18.46 3.11
CA LEU A 51 4.17 17.68 2.98
C LEU A 51 3.93 16.53 2.00
N PHE A 52 4.93 16.27 1.15
CA PHE A 52 4.84 15.18 0.17
C PHE A 52 4.83 13.82 0.86
N HIS A 53 5.77 13.58 1.79
CA HIS A 53 5.82 12.40 2.64
C HIS A 53 5.74 12.82 4.11
N THR A 54 4.75 12.31 4.84
CA THR A 54 4.59 12.53 6.28
C THR A 54 3.96 11.32 6.95
N ALA A 55 3.80 11.34 8.27
CA ALA A 55 3.07 10.30 8.98
C ALA A 55 1.60 10.22 8.48
N PRO A 56 1.01 9.02 8.42
CA PRO A 56 1.53 7.73 8.89
C PRO A 56 2.36 6.99 7.83
N ASN A 57 3.29 6.14 8.26
CA ASN A 57 3.86 5.10 7.39
C ASN A 57 2.87 3.94 7.27
N VAL A 58 2.63 3.46 6.04
CA VAL A 58 1.61 2.45 5.73
C VAL A 58 2.25 1.25 5.01
N PRO A 59 2.83 0.29 5.75
CA PRO A 59 3.45 -0.89 5.15
C PRO A 59 2.42 -1.83 4.53
N HIS A 60 2.80 -2.43 3.40
CA HIS A 60 1.92 -3.30 2.61
C HIS A 60 2.05 -4.79 2.93
N TYR A 61 2.99 -5.16 3.82
CA TYR A 61 3.23 -6.54 4.25
C TYR A 61 2.57 -6.85 5.60
N ALA A 62 2.27 -8.13 5.84
CA ALA A 62 1.61 -8.60 7.07
C ALA A 62 2.56 -8.59 8.28
N LYS A 63 2.00 -8.53 9.49
CA LYS A 63 2.75 -8.49 10.77
C LYS A 63 3.73 -7.30 10.89
N ASN A 64 3.48 -6.21 10.16
CA ASN A 64 4.21 -4.96 10.34
C ASN A 64 3.85 -4.30 11.70
N LYS A 65 4.67 -3.34 12.12
CA LYS A 65 4.54 -2.63 13.40
C LYS A 65 4.00 -1.21 13.24
N ALA A 66 3.31 -0.89 12.15
CA ALA A 66 2.79 0.46 11.92
C ALA A 66 1.86 0.88 13.06
N ALA A 67 2.10 2.10 13.56
CA ALA A 67 1.36 2.69 14.65
C ALA A 67 0.16 3.50 14.15
N GLY A 68 -0.78 3.78 15.05
CA GLY A 68 -1.88 4.69 14.80
C GLY A 68 -3.16 4.03 14.28
N LEU A 69 -4.24 4.79 14.44
CA LEU A 69 -5.58 4.48 13.97
C LEU A 69 -5.96 5.48 12.89
N MET A 70 -6.70 5.01 11.90
CA MET A 70 -7.32 5.87 10.89
C MET A 70 -8.36 6.76 11.56
N LYS A 71 -8.32 8.05 11.24
CA LYS A 71 -9.25 9.07 11.74
C LYS A 71 -9.83 9.84 10.56
N VAL A 72 -11.00 10.43 10.77
CA VAL A 72 -11.58 11.39 9.83
C VAL A 72 -10.59 12.54 9.62
N GLY A 73 -10.41 12.99 8.37
CA GLY A 73 -9.44 14.00 8.00
C GLY A 73 -8.03 13.47 7.68
N ASN A 74 -7.74 12.20 7.96
CA ASN A 74 -6.49 11.61 7.47
C ASN A 74 -6.49 11.53 5.94
N THR A 75 -5.34 11.88 5.36
CA THR A 75 -5.05 11.73 3.93
C THR A 75 -3.72 10.99 3.80
N PHE A 76 -3.71 9.85 3.11
CA PHE A 76 -2.55 8.98 2.99
C PHE A 76 -2.63 8.11 1.73
N THR A 77 -1.50 7.53 1.36
CA THR A 77 -1.37 6.66 0.19
C THR A 77 -1.37 5.19 0.61
N ILE A 78 -1.86 4.34 -0.30
CA ILE A 78 -1.67 2.90 -0.27
C ILE A 78 -1.12 2.52 -1.64
N GLU A 79 0.11 2.04 -1.67
CA GLU A 79 0.88 1.88 -2.91
C GLU A 79 1.68 0.57 -2.96
N PRO A 80 1.01 -0.58 -2.94
CA PRO A 80 1.68 -1.87 -2.89
C PRO A 80 2.52 -2.14 -4.13
N MET A 81 3.78 -2.52 -3.89
CA MET A 81 4.68 -3.11 -4.88
C MET A 81 4.63 -4.63 -4.72
N ILE A 82 4.21 -5.32 -5.77
CA ILE A 82 3.96 -6.77 -5.79
C ILE A 82 4.92 -7.42 -6.79
N ASN A 83 5.69 -8.41 -6.34
CA ASN A 83 6.67 -9.09 -7.18
C ASN A 83 6.22 -10.49 -7.56
N ALA A 84 6.51 -10.89 -8.80
CA ALA A 84 6.57 -12.29 -9.20
C ALA A 84 7.90 -12.89 -8.66
N GLY A 85 7.84 -13.65 -7.57
CA GLY A 85 9.01 -14.23 -6.92
C GLY A 85 9.33 -13.60 -5.56
N SER A 86 10.60 -13.28 -5.30
CA SER A 86 11.05 -12.74 -4.01
C SER A 86 10.59 -11.30 -3.76
N PHE A 87 10.44 -10.93 -2.48
CA PHE A 87 10.11 -9.56 -2.06
C PHE A 87 11.33 -8.64 -2.02
N ASN A 88 12.54 -9.19 -2.20
CA ASN A 88 13.79 -8.45 -2.12
C ASN A 88 13.91 -7.47 -3.30
N ASP A 89 14.43 -6.30 -2.99
CA ASP A 89 14.79 -5.26 -3.94
C ASP A 89 16.27 -4.87 -3.75
N GLU A 90 16.84 -4.35 -4.82
CA GLU A 90 18.17 -3.74 -4.86
C GLU A 90 18.06 -2.34 -5.43
N GLN A 91 18.96 -1.45 -4.99
CA GLN A 91 19.05 -0.09 -5.51
C GLN A 91 20.20 -0.01 -6.50
N TRP A 92 19.94 0.61 -7.65
CA TRP A 92 20.99 0.88 -8.62
C TRP A 92 21.99 1.94 -8.12
N PRO A 93 23.19 2.01 -8.72
CA PRO A 93 24.20 3.00 -8.35
C PRO A 93 23.77 4.46 -8.55
N ASP A 94 22.66 4.72 -9.24
CA ASP A 94 22.08 6.06 -9.39
C ASP A 94 21.47 6.61 -8.10
N GLY A 95 21.34 5.79 -7.05
CA GLY A 95 20.81 6.17 -5.75
C GLY A 95 19.30 6.36 -5.73
N TRP A 96 18.58 5.88 -6.76
CA TRP A 96 17.13 6.06 -6.89
C TRP A 96 16.39 4.83 -7.43
N THR A 97 16.90 4.20 -8.48
CA THR A 97 16.17 3.14 -9.18
C THR A 97 16.16 1.88 -8.31
N ALA A 98 14.97 1.49 -7.86
CA ALA A 98 14.73 0.27 -7.13
C ALA A 98 14.32 -0.84 -8.10
N VAL A 99 15.02 -1.98 -8.06
CA VAL A 99 14.74 -3.13 -8.92
C VAL A 99 14.47 -4.37 -8.09
N THR A 100 13.60 -5.24 -8.60
CA THR A 100 13.40 -6.59 -8.08
C THR A 100 14.64 -7.44 -8.32
N VAL A 101 15.04 -8.24 -7.32
CA VAL A 101 16.12 -9.23 -7.46
C VAL A 101 15.68 -10.43 -8.31
N GLY A 102 14.41 -10.48 -8.73
CA GLY A 102 13.84 -11.60 -9.51
C GLY A 102 13.07 -11.15 -10.75
N PHE A 103 11.82 -11.63 -10.87
CA PHE A 103 10.96 -11.33 -12.01
C PHE A 103 10.08 -10.10 -11.76
N LEU A 104 9.35 -9.71 -12.81
CA LEU A 104 8.46 -8.56 -12.93
C LEU A 104 7.80 -8.09 -11.62
N THR A 105 7.89 -6.78 -11.39
CA THR A 105 7.14 -6.06 -10.36
C THR A 105 5.91 -5.39 -10.96
N PHE A 106 4.79 -5.48 -10.25
CA PHE A 106 3.59 -4.68 -10.48
C PHE A 106 3.49 -3.61 -9.40
N TYR A 107 3.27 -2.37 -9.82
CA TYR A 107 3.03 -1.23 -8.94
C TYR A 107 1.61 -0.71 -9.12
N CYS A 108 0.95 -0.34 -8.03
CA CYS A 108 -0.35 0.30 -8.10
C CYS A 108 -0.48 1.32 -6.97
N PHE A 109 -0.87 2.55 -7.31
CA PHE A 109 -0.95 3.68 -6.38
C PHE A 109 -2.40 4.11 -6.16
N TYR A 110 -2.76 4.30 -4.89
CA TYR A 110 -4.06 4.83 -4.49
C TYR A 110 -3.88 5.92 -3.44
N ALA A 111 -4.52 7.08 -3.66
CA ALA A 111 -4.69 8.08 -2.62
C ALA A 111 -6.03 7.86 -1.91
N VAL A 112 -6.00 7.85 -0.57
CA VAL A 112 -7.16 7.70 0.29
C VAL A 112 -7.35 8.98 1.10
N THR A 113 -8.51 9.61 0.92
CA THR A 113 -8.91 10.78 1.71
C THR A 113 -10.24 10.52 2.41
N TYR A 114 -10.30 10.79 3.71
CA TYR A 114 -11.56 10.76 4.46
C TYR A 114 -12.17 12.16 4.57
N PHE A 115 -13.29 12.38 3.87
CA PHE A 115 -14.15 13.55 4.08
C PHE A 115 -15.38 13.17 4.90
N PRO A 116 -15.89 14.05 5.78
CA PRO A 116 -17.25 13.91 6.32
C PRO A 116 -18.26 13.83 5.15
N PRO A 117 -19.27 12.94 5.19
CA PRO A 117 -19.61 12.00 6.24
C PRO A 117 -19.02 10.60 5.97
N LEU A 118 -17.85 10.32 6.57
CA LEU A 118 -17.27 8.97 6.78
C LEU A 118 -17.09 8.04 5.55
N ARG A 119 -17.23 8.54 4.32
CA ARG A 119 -16.94 7.73 3.12
C ARG A 119 -15.49 7.96 2.69
N PRO A 120 -14.65 6.91 2.59
CA PRO A 120 -13.35 7.04 1.96
C PRO A 120 -13.54 7.39 0.49
N TYR A 121 -12.89 8.46 0.05
CA TYR A 121 -12.71 8.74 -1.36
C TYR A 121 -11.42 8.07 -1.81
N PHE A 122 -11.56 7.14 -2.76
CA PHE A 122 -10.43 6.49 -3.42
C PHE A 122 -10.23 7.17 -4.77
N ALA A 123 -9.13 7.88 -4.92
CA ALA A 123 -8.64 8.27 -6.23
C ALA A 123 -7.65 7.20 -6.69
N ALA A 124 -8.07 6.36 -7.62
CA ALA A 124 -7.17 5.44 -8.30
C ALA A 124 -6.41 6.23 -9.37
N LEU A 125 -5.09 6.28 -9.25
CA LEU A 125 -4.19 6.77 -10.30
C LEU A 125 -3.47 5.52 -10.79
N CYS A 126 -4.10 4.82 -11.74
CA CYS A 126 -3.50 3.71 -12.44
C CYS A 126 -2.67 4.23 -13.62
#